data_AF-A0A7Y5J5W0-F1
#
_entry.id   AF-A0A7Y5J5W0-F1
#
_cell.length_a   1.000
_cell.length_b   1.000
_cell.length_c   1.000
_cell.angle_alpha   90.00
_cell.angle_beta   90.00
_cell.angle_gamma   90.00
#
_symmetry.space_group_name_H-M   'P 1'
#
loop_
_entity.id
_entity.type
_entity.pdbx_description
1 polymer ?
#
loop_
_entity_poly.entity_id
_entity_poly.type
_entity_poly.pdbx_seq_one_letter_code
_entity_poly.pdbx_strand_id
1 'polypeptide(L)'
;MAVSAVFTVFFVSILNAQICTHQDPDDPNSPLIGLDGLPCNNTVVTAVPFLRIVSDARSGAMGDVGIGLSADPNAMHFNASKLVFSEQEVGVSTTYTPWLRSLGLSDVYLAYLTGFFKIDEFQTLGMGLRYFSLGSIQFTDTEGQELLTGRPNEFEV
;
A
#
# COMPACT_ATOMS: atom_id res chain seq x y z
N MET A 1 -13.10 37.58 21.29
CA MET A 1 -11.82 37.36 20.58
C MET A 1 -11.36 35.96 20.96
N ALA A 2 -11.71 34.95 20.17
CA ALA A 2 -11.38 33.55 20.47
C ALA A 2 -10.07 33.19 19.77
N VAL A 3 -9.04 32.86 20.54
CA VAL A 3 -7.74 32.42 20.03
C VAL A 3 -7.87 30.95 19.67
N SER A 4 -7.88 30.66 18.36
CA SER A 4 -7.85 29.29 17.84
C SER A 4 -6.44 28.74 17.96
N ALA A 5 -6.24 27.74 18.82
CA ALA A 5 -4.98 27.03 18.94
C ALA A 5 -4.88 25.96 17.84
N VAL A 6 -4.13 26.25 16.79
CA VAL A 6 -3.79 25.27 15.75
C VAL A 6 -2.68 24.38 16.31
N PHE A 7 -3.04 23.14 16.65
CA PHE A 7 -2.09 22.12 17.10
C PHE A 7 -1.52 21.40 15.86
N THR A 8 -0.44 21.91 15.30
CA THR A 8 0.25 21.24 14.18
C THR A 8 1.18 20.17 14.74
N VAL A 9 0.78 18.91 14.61
CA VAL A 9 1.66 17.76 14.87
C VAL A 9 2.61 17.62 13.68
N PHE A 10 3.88 17.99 13.87
CA PHE A 10 4.94 17.66 12.92
C PHE A 10 5.33 16.19 13.09
N PHE A 11 4.89 15.35 12.16
CA PHE A 11 5.41 14.01 12.00
C PHE A 11 6.76 14.12 11.27
N VAL A 12 7.87 13.97 11.98
CA VAL A 12 9.18 13.80 11.33
C VAL A 12 9.21 12.37 10.78
N SER A 13 8.85 12.24 9.51
CA SER A 13 9.17 11.04 8.74
C SER A 13 10.68 11.02 8.54
N ILE A 14 11.37 10.18 9.30
CA ILE A 14 12.76 9.82 8.98
C ILE A 14 12.67 9.09 7.65
N LEU A 15 13.12 9.75 6.58
CA LEU A 15 13.26 9.13 5.27
C LEU A 15 14.30 8.02 5.42
N ASN A 16 13.88 6.75 5.40
CA ASN A 16 14.78 5.62 5.24
C ASN A 16 15.29 5.60 3.79
N ALA A 17 16.15 6.57 3.45
CA ALA A 17 16.99 6.44 2.27
C ALA A 17 18.00 5.35 2.57
N GLN A 18 18.13 4.36 1.69
CA GLN A 18 19.24 3.42 1.75
C GLN A 18 20.55 4.24 1.75
N ILE A 19 21.32 4.14 2.83
CA ILE A 19 22.60 4.83 2.96
C ILE A 19 23.57 4.09 2.05
N CYS A 20 23.92 4.72 0.93
CA CYS A 20 24.95 4.24 0.04
C CYS A 20 26.19 5.11 0.19
N THR A 21 27.35 4.47 0.26
CA THR A 21 28.65 5.14 0.36
C THR A 21 29.51 4.76 -0.83
N HIS A 22 30.44 5.62 -1.21
CA HIS A 22 31.46 5.26 -2.19
C HIS A 22 32.30 4.09 -1.69
N GLN A 23 32.53 3.08 -2.54
CA GLN A 23 33.39 1.94 -2.24
C GLN A 23 34.82 2.38 -1.91
N ASP A 24 35.30 3.39 -2.62
CA ASP A 24 36.55 4.09 -2.31
C ASP A 24 36.21 5.54 -1.90
N PRO A 25 36.43 5.92 -0.63
CA PRO A 25 36.17 7.27 -0.15
C PRO A 25 36.95 8.37 -0.90
N ASP A 26 38.09 8.02 -1.52
CA ASP A 26 39.01 8.97 -2.15
C ASP A 26 38.78 9.11 -3.68
N ASP A 27 38.02 8.21 -4.30
CA ASP A 27 37.61 8.31 -5.71
C ASP A 27 36.12 8.65 -5.85
N PRO A 28 35.78 9.87 -6.32
CA PRO A 28 34.38 10.31 -6.50
C PRO A 28 33.64 9.56 -7.61
N ASN A 29 34.31 8.76 -8.44
CA ASN A 29 33.69 7.92 -9.47
C ASN A 29 33.59 6.44 -9.06
N SER A 30 34.00 6.09 -7.85
CA SER A 30 33.93 4.71 -7.38
C SER A 30 32.48 4.24 -7.25
N PRO A 31 32.19 2.94 -7.48
CA PRO A 31 30.85 2.39 -7.34
C PRO A 31 30.29 2.63 -5.93
N LEU A 32 29.01 2.99 -5.85
CA LEU A 32 28.32 3.08 -4.58
C LEU A 32 28.04 1.68 -4.05
N ILE A 33 28.28 1.45 -2.77
CA ILE A 33 27.98 0.21 -2.06
C ILE A 33 26.96 0.43 -0.94
N GLY A 34 26.17 -0.60 -0.68
CA GLY A 34 25.29 -0.66 0.48
C GLY A 34 26.04 -1.09 1.75
N LEU A 35 25.33 -1.10 2.88
CA LEU A 35 25.84 -1.56 4.18
C LEU A 35 26.26 -3.05 4.16
N ASP A 36 25.79 -3.81 3.19
CA ASP A 36 26.05 -5.22 2.93
C ASP A 36 27.27 -5.47 2.02
N GLY A 37 27.94 -4.40 1.53
CA GLY A 37 29.10 -4.50 0.64
C GLY A 37 28.76 -4.92 -0.79
N LEU A 38 27.47 -5.02 -1.12
CA LEU A 38 26.99 -5.24 -2.49
C LEU A 38 26.79 -3.90 -3.21
N PRO A 39 26.73 -3.89 -4.56
CA PRO A 39 26.42 -2.69 -5.31
C PRO A 39 25.14 -2.03 -4.77
N CYS A 40 25.22 -0.74 -4.49
CA CYS A 40 24.09 0.04 -3.98
C CYS A 40 22.91 -0.09 -4.95
N ASN A 41 21.86 -0.78 -4.50
CA ASN A 41 20.62 -0.86 -5.23
C ASN A 41 19.74 0.34 -4.85
N ASN A 42 19.45 1.23 -5.80
CA ASN A 42 18.59 2.38 -5.60
C ASN A 42 17.10 1.98 -5.66
N THR A 43 16.69 1.10 -4.75
CA THR A 43 15.29 0.70 -4.62
C THR A 43 14.54 1.70 -3.77
N VAL A 44 13.38 2.16 -4.25
CA VAL A 44 12.51 2.99 -3.43
C VAL A 44 11.82 2.11 -2.41
N VAL A 45 12.27 2.16 -1.16
CA VAL A 45 11.67 1.43 -0.04
C VAL A 45 10.49 2.25 0.49
N THR A 46 9.28 1.70 0.38
CA THR A 46 8.08 2.31 0.96
C THR A 46 7.76 1.68 2.31
N ALA A 47 7.39 2.47 3.31
CA ALA A 47 7.05 1.96 4.64
C ALA A 47 5.86 1.00 4.64
N VAL A 48 4.93 1.16 3.69
CA VAL A 48 3.66 0.43 3.65
C VAL A 48 3.40 -0.08 2.23
N PRO A 49 4.08 -1.15 1.78
CA PRO A 49 4.07 -1.59 0.39
C PRO A 49 2.71 -2.15 -0.05
N PHE A 50 1.87 -2.66 0.86
CA PHE A 50 0.55 -3.16 0.50
C PHE A 50 -0.32 -2.07 -0.14
N LEU A 51 -0.06 -0.77 0.15
CA LEU A 51 -0.76 0.36 -0.48
C LEU A 51 -0.65 0.39 -2.00
N ARG A 52 0.39 -0.23 -2.57
CA ARG A 52 0.64 -0.24 -4.00
C ARG A 52 0.00 -1.43 -4.72
N ILE A 53 -0.57 -2.38 -4.00
CA ILE A 53 -1.20 -3.56 -4.60
C ILE A 53 -2.60 -3.17 -5.06
N VAL A 54 -2.85 -3.35 -6.36
CA VAL A 54 -4.16 -3.15 -6.95
C VAL A 54 -5.16 -4.14 -6.35
N SER A 55 -6.25 -3.57 -5.84
CA SER A 55 -7.18 -4.27 -4.96
C SER A 55 -8.54 -4.53 -5.61
N ASP A 56 -8.70 -4.22 -6.91
CA ASP A 56 -9.89 -4.52 -7.70
C ASP A 56 -9.58 -5.33 -8.97
N ALA A 57 -10.53 -6.14 -9.38
CA ALA A 57 -10.38 -7.02 -10.54
C ALA A 57 -10.40 -6.29 -11.89
N ARG A 58 -11.11 -5.15 -11.99
CA ARG A 58 -11.33 -4.45 -13.26
C ARG A 58 -10.05 -3.77 -13.74
N SER A 59 -9.44 -2.97 -12.89
CA SER A 59 -8.19 -2.29 -13.18
C SER A 59 -7.03 -3.28 -13.27
N GLY A 60 -6.99 -4.28 -12.37
CA GLY A 60 -5.96 -5.31 -12.36
C GLY A 60 -5.95 -6.15 -13.64
N ALA A 61 -7.12 -6.54 -14.16
CA ALA A 61 -7.23 -7.27 -15.43
C ALA A 61 -6.80 -6.42 -16.65
N MET A 62 -6.81 -5.10 -16.54
CA MET A 62 -6.39 -4.17 -17.59
C MET A 62 -4.94 -3.66 -17.40
N GLY A 63 -4.17 -4.26 -16.49
CA GLY A 63 -2.78 -3.87 -16.24
C GLY A 63 -2.66 -2.60 -15.40
N ASP A 64 -3.43 -2.54 -14.31
CA ASP A 64 -3.39 -1.48 -13.29
C ASP A 64 -3.72 -0.07 -13.81
N VAL A 65 -4.50 0.02 -14.89
CA VAL A 65 -4.88 1.28 -15.56
C VAL A 65 -6.02 2.04 -14.87
N GLY A 66 -6.19 1.88 -13.56
CA GLY A 66 -7.36 2.36 -12.83
C GLY A 66 -7.60 3.87 -12.91
N ILE A 67 -6.59 4.68 -13.21
CA ILE A 67 -6.75 6.15 -13.40
C ILE A 67 -7.60 6.48 -14.64
N GLY A 68 -7.46 5.73 -15.74
CA GLY A 68 -8.11 6.01 -17.03
C GLY A 68 -9.51 5.43 -17.20
N LEU A 69 -10.03 4.74 -16.19
CA LEU A 69 -11.33 4.06 -16.25
C LEU A 69 -12.49 4.97 -15.83
N SER A 70 -13.68 4.68 -16.36
CA SER A 70 -14.93 5.28 -15.88
C SER A 70 -15.10 5.09 -14.37
N ALA A 71 -15.79 6.04 -13.73
CA ALA A 71 -15.99 6.06 -12.29
C ALA A 71 -16.73 4.80 -11.80
N ASP A 72 -16.17 4.16 -10.79
CA ASP A 72 -16.74 3.02 -10.07
C ASP A 72 -16.30 3.08 -8.59
N PRO A 73 -16.84 2.23 -7.69
CA PRO A 73 -16.46 2.28 -6.28
C PRO A 73 -14.96 2.05 -6.02
N ASN A 74 -14.27 1.32 -6.91
CA ASN A 74 -12.84 1.03 -6.79
C ASN A 74 -11.95 2.22 -7.17
N ALA A 75 -12.54 3.31 -7.69
CA ALA A 75 -11.83 4.56 -7.93
C ALA A 75 -11.14 5.12 -6.68
N MET A 76 -11.57 4.75 -5.47
CA MET A 76 -10.90 5.13 -4.21
C MET A 76 -9.41 4.76 -4.18
N HIS A 77 -8.99 3.65 -4.80
CA HIS A 77 -7.58 3.23 -4.83
C HIS A 77 -6.71 4.08 -5.78
N PHE A 78 -7.29 4.56 -6.88
CA PHE A 78 -6.52 5.22 -7.95
C PHE A 78 -6.75 6.73 -8.00
N ASN A 79 -8.01 7.17 -7.97
CA ASN A 79 -8.41 8.56 -8.05
C ASN A 79 -9.85 8.74 -7.55
N ALA A 80 -10.00 9.12 -6.28
CA ALA A 80 -11.30 9.38 -5.66
C ALA A 80 -12.06 10.55 -6.34
N SER A 81 -11.37 11.48 -7.00
CA SER A 81 -12.05 12.60 -7.68
C SER A 81 -12.92 12.14 -8.86
N LYS A 82 -12.69 10.93 -9.40
CA LYS A 82 -13.55 10.38 -10.45
C LYS A 82 -14.97 10.07 -9.97
N LEU A 83 -15.16 9.84 -8.67
CA LEU A 83 -16.47 9.44 -8.12
C LEU A 83 -17.57 10.49 -8.39
N VAL A 84 -17.20 11.77 -8.49
CA VAL A 84 -18.13 12.85 -8.85
C VAL A 84 -18.73 12.66 -10.25
N PHE A 85 -17.97 12.05 -11.16
CA PHE A 85 -18.40 11.77 -12.53
C PHE A 85 -19.13 10.42 -12.66
N SER A 86 -19.46 9.75 -11.54
CA SER A 86 -20.29 8.55 -11.60
C SER A 86 -21.70 8.89 -12.09
N GLU A 87 -22.22 8.01 -12.96
CA GLU A 87 -23.60 8.01 -13.42
C GLU A 87 -24.57 7.49 -12.35
N GLN A 88 -24.07 6.77 -11.33
CA GLN A 88 -24.87 6.23 -10.25
C GLN A 88 -24.78 7.11 -8.98
N GLU A 89 -25.88 7.21 -8.23
CA GLU A 89 -25.90 7.93 -6.95
C GLU A 89 -25.20 7.16 -5.81
N VAL A 90 -25.27 5.83 -5.84
CA VAL A 90 -24.67 4.93 -4.85
C VAL A 90 -23.93 3.83 -5.59
N GLY A 91 -22.76 3.46 -5.10
CA GLY A 91 -22.07 2.26 -5.55
C GLY A 91 -21.30 1.60 -4.42
N VAL A 92 -21.24 0.27 -4.44
CA VAL A 92 -20.46 -0.54 -3.50
C VAL A 92 -19.70 -1.61 -4.29
N SER A 93 -18.47 -1.88 -3.88
CA SER A 93 -17.67 -2.98 -4.44
C SER A 93 -16.98 -3.75 -3.32
N THR A 94 -16.83 -5.05 -3.53
CA THR A 94 -16.04 -5.91 -2.66
C THR A 94 -15.18 -6.84 -3.51
N THR A 95 -13.91 -6.97 -3.14
CA THR A 95 -12.93 -7.82 -3.84
C THR A 95 -12.17 -8.65 -2.83
N TYR A 96 -11.94 -9.92 -3.17
CA TYR A 96 -11.11 -10.84 -2.40
C TYR A 96 -10.07 -11.48 -3.33
N THR A 97 -8.80 -11.24 -3.04
CA THR A 97 -7.68 -11.70 -3.86
C THR A 97 -6.79 -12.64 -3.05
N PRO A 98 -6.83 -13.96 -3.31
CA PRO A 98 -5.85 -14.88 -2.77
C PRO A 98 -4.46 -14.53 -3.31
N TRP A 99 -3.49 -14.30 -2.42
CA TRP A 99 -2.14 -13.87 -2.79
C TRP A 99 -1.15 -15.02 -2.63
N LEU A 100 -0.11 -15.08 -3.47
CA LEU A 100 0.95 -16.11 -3.42
C LEU A 100 0.47 -17.57 -3.48
N ARG A 101 -0.66 -17.87 -4.13
CA ARG A 101 -1.17 -19.25 -4.26
C ARG A 101 -0.16 -20.22 -4.90
N SER A 102 0.67 -19.73 -5.80
CA SER A 102 1.72 -20.54 -6.44
C SER A 102 2.79 -21.03 -5.47
N LEU A 103 2.93 -20.40 -4.31
CA LEU A 103 3.85 -20.82 -3.24
C LEU A 103 3.20 -21.81 -2.25
N GLY A 104 1.97 -22.29 -2.55
CA GLY A 104 1.24 -23.19 -1.68
C GLY A 104 0.61 -22.53 -0.45
N LEU A 105 0.70 -21.20 -0.33
CA LEU A 105 0.09 -20.44 0.75
C LEU A 105 -1.40 -20.27 0.47
N SER A 106 -2.22 -20.57 1.47
CA SER A 106 -3.70 -20.49 1.40
C SER A 106 -4.31 -19.44 2.32
N ASP A 107 -3.47 -18.86 3.18
CA ASP A 107 -3.80 -17.96 4.27
C ASP A 107 -3.32 -16.52 4.04
N VAL A 108 -2.67 -16.25 2.91
CA VAL A 108 -2.29 -14.91 2.47
C VAL A 108 -3.36 -14.38 1.51
N TYR A 109 -3.98 -13.25 1.85
CA TYR A 109 -5.04 -12.67 1.03
C TYR A 109 -5.17 -11.16 1.22
N LEU A 110 -5.73 -10.51 0.19
CA LEU A 110 -6.12 -9.11 0.21
C LEU A 110 -7.65 -9.02 0.09
N ALA A 111 -8.30 -8.35 1.03
CA ALA A 111 -9.71 -8.02 0.97
C ALA A 111 -9.88 -6.50 0.80
N TYR A 112 -10.81 -6.10 -0.04
CA TYR A 112 -11.11 -4.70 -0.34
C TYR A 112 -12.60 -4.47 -0.36
N LEU A 113 -13.05 -3.46 0.35
CA LEU A 113 -14.44 -3.03 0.42
C LEU A 113 -14.47 -1.53 0.16
N THR A 114 -15.26 -1.09 -0.81
CA THR A 114 -15.42 0.32 -1.13
C THR A 114 -16.87 0.67 -1.33
N GLY A 115 -17.20 1.90 -1.02
CA GLY A 115 -18.50 2.45 -1.29
C GLY A 115 -18.43 3.94 -1.53
N PHE A 116 -19.38 4.46 -2.29
CA PHE A 116 -19.56 5.89 -2.44
C PHE A 116 -21.03 6.26 -2.47
N PHE A 117 -21.30 7.50 -2.09
CA PHE A 117 -22.59 8.16 -2.16
C PHE A 117 -22.41 9.55 -2.75
N LYS A 118 -22.96 9.76 -3.95
CA LYS A 118 -22.96 11.03 -4.65
C LYS A 118 -24.07 11.91 -4.07
N ILE A 119 -23.67 13.06 -3.53
CA ILE A 119 -24.57 13.98 -2.82
C ILE A 119 -25.25 14.93 -3.82
N ASP A 120 -24.46 15.45 -4.78
CA ASP A 120 -24.92 16.32 -5.84
C ASP A 120 -24.04 16.13 -7.10
N GLU A 121 -24.19 17.01 -8.10
CA GLU A 121 -23.41 16.96 -9.35
C GLU A 121 -21.90 17.21 -9.15
N PHE A 122 -21.50 17.84 -8.06
CA PHE A 122 -20.13 18.30 -7.78
C PHE A 122 -19.49 17.66 -6.54
N GLN A 123 -20.24 16.85 -5.78
CA GLN A 123 -19.82 16.31 -4.49
C GLN A 123 -20.13 14.82 -4.38
N THR A 124 -19.18 14.08 -3.83
CA THR A 124 -19.34 12.67 -3.54
C THR A 124 -18.56 12.31 -2.29
N LEU A 125 -19.20 11.51 -1.43
CA LEU A 125 -18.57 10.91 -0.27
C LEU A 125 -18.14 9.49 -0.64
N GLY A 126 -16.86 9.17 -0.44
CA GLY A 126 -16.31 7.83 -0.64
C GLY A 126 -15.77 7.27 0.67
N MET A 127 -15.87 5.95 0.83
CA MET A 127 -15.26 5.20 1.92
C MET A 127 -14.60 3.93 1.37
N GLY A 128 -13.48 3.54 1.97
CA GLY A 128 -12.75 2.33 1.63
C GLY A 128 -12.34 1.59 2.90
N LEU A 129 -12.19 0.29 2.79
CA LEU A 129 -11.50 -0.54 3.75
C LEU A 129 -10.68 -1.54 2.97
N ARG A 130 -9.39 -1.60 3.27
CA ARG A 130 -8.48 -2.56 2.69
C ARG A 130 -7.80 -3.33 3.79
N TYR A 131 -7.72 -4.64 3.64
CA TYR A 131 -7.17 -5.54 4.64
C TYR A 131 -6.28 -6.57 3.96
N PHE A 132 -5.03 -6.64 4.39
CA PHE A 132 -4.05 -7.58 3.89
C PHE A 132 -3.63 -8.53 5.02
N SER A 133 -3.82 -9.82 4.81
CA SER A 133 -3.34 -10.85 5.73
C SER A 133 -2.07 -11.47 5.17
N LEU A 134 -1.02 -11.54 5.99
CA LEU A 134 0.25 -12.18 5.66
C LEU A 134 0.25 -13.69 6.00
N GLY A 135 -0.91 -14.24 6.39
CA GLY A 135 -1.02 -15.63 6.80
C GLY A 135 -0.36 -15.93 8.14
N SER A 136 -0.06 -17.20 8.34
CA SER A 136 0.56 -17.75 9.54
C SER A 136 2.06 -17.88 9.34
N ILE A 137 2.85 -17.20 10.17
CA ILE A 137 4.30 -17.23 10.14
C ILE A 137 4.80 -17.93 11.40
N GLN A 138 5.58 -19.00 11.22
CA GLN A 138 6.29 -19.66 12.30
C GLN A 138 7.61 -18.96 12.55
N PHE A 139 7.78 -18.38 13.74
CA PHE A 139 9.06 -17.82 14.14
C PHE A 139 9.95 -18.95 14.67
N THR A 140 11.21 -18.94 14.23
CA THR A 140 12.24 -19.89 14.67
C THR A 140 13.43 -19.14 15.26
N ASP A 141 14.12 -19.76 16.20
CA ASP A 141 15.40 -19.26 16.70
C ASP A 141 16.57 -19.57 15.74
N THR A 142 17.79 -19.21 16.13
CA THR A 142 19.02 -19.48 15.36
C THR A 142 19.35 -20.96 15.23
N GLU A 143 18.79 -21.81 16.08
CA GLU A 143 18.94 -23.27 16.08
C GLU A 143 17.79 -23.97 15.33
N GLY A 144 16.88 -23.19 14.73
CA GLY A 144 15.72 -23.68 13.98
C GLY A 144 14.60 -24.22 14.86
N GLN A 145 14.62 -23.98 16.18
CA GLN A 145 13.55 -24.39 17.07
C GLN A 145 12.35 -23.44 16.94
N GLU A 146 11.16 -24.02 16.96
CA GLU A 146 9.91 -23.27 16.87
C GLU A 146 9.69 -22.43 18.14
N LEU A 147 9.50 -21.13 17.97
CA LEU A 147 9.23 -20.19 19.07
C LEU A 147 7.72 -19.97 19.25
N LEU A 148 7.12 -19.28 18.28
CA LEU A 148 5.71 -18.93 18.29
C LEU A 148 5.20 -18.77 16.86
N THR A 149 3.88 -18.90 16.70
CA THR A 149 3.21 -18.66 15.43
C THR A 149 2.51 -17.30 15.48
N GLY A 150 2.86 -16.38 14.58
CA GLY A 150 2.21 -15.08 14.45
C GLY A 150 1.28 -15.03 13.24
N ARG A 151 0.28 -14.15 13.28
CA ARG A 151 -0.62 -13.87 12.15
C ARG A 151 -0.67 -12.37 11.85
N PRO A 152 0.36 -11.80 11.20
CA PRO A 152 0.40 -10.37 10.92
C PRO A 152 -0.67 -9.97 9.90
N ASN A 153 -1.22 -8.78 10.09
CA ASN A 153 -2.18 -8.16 9.18
C ASN A 153 -1.94 -6.65 9.08
N GLU A 154 -2.36 -6.08 7.95
CA GLU A 154 -2.26 -4.66 7.64
C GLU A 154 -3.62 -4.16 7.15
N PHE A 155 -4.01 -2.93 7.49
CA PHE A 155 -5.27 -2.35 7.01
C PHE A 155 -5.20 -0.85 6.79
N GLU A 156 -6.10 -0.34 5.94
CA GLU A 156 -6.30 1.07 5.60
C GLU A 156 -7.80 1.37 5.54
N VAL A 157 -8.19 2.59 5.94
CA VAL A 157 -9.54 3.14 5.88
C VAL A 157 -9.53 4.49 5.15
#